data_AF-A0A0E4GBS4-F1
#
_entry.id   AF-A0A0E4GBS4-F1
#
_cell.length_a   1.000
_cell.length_b   1.000
_cell.length_c   1.000
_cell.angle_alpha   90.00
_cell.angle_beta   90.00
_cell.angle_gamma   90.00
#
_symmetry.space_group_name_H-M   'P 1'
#
loop_
_entity.id
_entity.type
_entity.pdbx_description
1 polymer ?
#
loop_
_entity_poly.entity_id
_entity_poly.type
_entity_poly.pdbx_seq_one_letter_code
_entity_poly.pdbx_strand_id
1 'polypeptide(L)'
;MSVEIMAAGVDTELVIDLTAWDSFADMKAELEKNLHAIDNYLMGSFISIDVGSKSISERQLREMEDILLDHGFHFKDLINNHSAQGQNRISINKNNAEILDSADTVLICRNLRSGQKIFNKGNMVILGDVNPGAEVIAGGNILVMGALRGLAHAGALGDEKAIIAAFRLSPTQLRIANHITRPPDGESIVVNNPELAKIRAGKVVIEKLKI
;
A
#
# COMPACT_ATOMS: atom_id res chain seq x y z
N MET A 1 -7.61 -26.15 -14.07
CA MET A 1 -7.24 -24.96 -14.87
C MET A 1 -8.30 -23.91 -14.58
N SER A 2 -8.06 -23.12 -13.55
CA SER A 2 -8.91 -22.00 -13.16
C SER A 2 -8.07 -21.03 -12.33
N VAL A 3 -7.14 -20.34 -13.00
CA VAL A 3 -6.64 -19.07 -12.48
C VAL A 3 -7.76 -18.08 -12.77
N GLU A 4 -8.42 -17.61 -11.73
CA GLU A 4 -9.51 -16.66 -11.87
C GLU A 4 -8.93 -15.25 -11.71
N ILE A 5 -8.92 -14.50 -12.81
CA ILE A 5 -8.48 -13.11 -12.80
C ILE A 5 -9.68 -12.27 -12.39
N MET A 6 -9.74 -11.88 -11.13
CA MET A 6 -10.79 -11.00 -10.62
C MET A 6 -10.35 -9.55 -10.80
N ALA A 7 -10.86 -8.90 -11.85
CA ALA A 7 -10.63 -7.48 -12.06
C ALA A 7 -11.67 -6.66 -11.28
N ALA A 8 -11.30 -6.19 -10.08
CA ALA A 8 -12.06 -5.19 -9.33
C ALA A 8 -11.54 -3.78 -9.68
N GLY A 9 -11.84 -3.31 -10.90
CA GLY A 9 -11.31 -2.05 -11.43
C GLY A 9 -9.86 -2.17 -11.94
N VAL A 10 -9.08 -1.08 -11.92
CA VAL A 10 -7.72 -1.00 -12.50
C VAL A 10 -6.67 -1.86 -11.77
N ASP A 11 -7.03 -2.52 -10.66
CA ASP A 11 -6.17 -3.51 -10.01
C ASP A 11 -6.63 -4.90 -10.44
N THR A 12 -5.79 -5.60 -11.20
CA THR A 12 -5.96 -7.02 -11.48
C THR A 12 -5.47 -7.79 -10.25
N GLU A 13 -6.41 -8.25 -9.44
CA GLU A 13 -6.12 -9.20 -8.37
C GLU A 13 -6.14 -10.60 -8.96
N LEU A 14 -5.06 -11.35 -8.76
CA LEU A 14 -4.94 -12.69 -9.31
C LEU A 14 -5.20 -13.71 -8.21
N VAL A 15 -6.27 -14.47 -8.38
CA VAL A 15 -6.67 -15.51 -7.43
C VAL A 15 -6.34 -16.87 -8.03
N ILE A 16 -5.57 -17.66 -7.29
CA ILE A 16 -5.31 -19.05 -7.65
C ILE A 16 -6.20 -19.94 -6.79
N ASP A 17 -7.20 -20.52 -7.43
CA ASP A 17 -8.08 -21.51 -6.82
C ASP A 17 -7.37 -22.86 -6.71
N LEU A 18 -7.14 -23.30 -5.47
CA LEU A 18 -6.60 -24.60 -5.08
C LEU A 18 -7.63 -25.45 -4.29
N THR A 19 -8.92 -25.11 -4.37
CA THR A 19 -10.01 -25.80 -3.67
C THR A 19 -10.20 -27.24 -4.12
N ALA A 20 -9.79 -27.62 -5.34
CA ALA A 20 -9.96 -28.97 -5.87
C ALA A 20 -8.88 -29.99 -5.42
N TRP A 21 -7.81 -29.56 -4.73
CA TRP A 21 -6.69 -30.44 -4.36
C TRP A 21 -6.62 -30.66 -2.86
N ASP A 22 -6.65 -31.93 -2.43
CA ASP A 22 -6.77 -32.28 -1.00
C ASP A 22 -5.44 -32.33 -0.25
N SER A 23 -4.34 -32.67 -0.94
CA SER A 23 -3.01 -32.71 -0.35
C SER A 23 -2.21 -31.45 -0.68
N PHE A 24 -1.36 -31.04 0.25
CA PHE A 24 -0.45 -29.92 0.01
C PHE A 24 0.52 -30.17 -1.14
N ALA A 25 0.93 -31.42 -1.35
CA ALA A 25 1.80 -31.77 -2.48
C ALA A 25 1.10 -31.50 -3.82
N ASP A 26 -0.19 -31.82 -3.91
CA ASP A 26 -0.98 -31.58 -5.12
C ASP A 26 -1.29 -30.10 -5.32
N MET A 27 -1.59 -29.38 -4.24
CA MET A 27 -1.74 -27.91 -4.26
C MET A 27 -0.47 -27.22 -4.75
N LYS A 28 0.69 -27.65 -4.27
CA LYS A 28 2.00 -27.12 -4.68
C LYS A 28 2.22 -27.34 -6.17
N ALA A 29 2.00 -28.55 -6.65
CA ALA A 29 2.19 -28.87 -8.06
C ALA A 29 1.26 -28.06 -8.97
N GLU A 30 0.01 -27.85 -8.56
CA GLU A 30 -0.91 -27.00 -9.34
C GLU A 30 -0.55 -25.51 -9.22
N LEU A 31 -0.09 -25.03 -8.06
CA LEU A 31 0.39 -23.66 -7.89
C LEU A 31 1.53 -23.37 -8.87
N GLU A 32 2.59 -24.19 -8.89
CA GLU A 32 3.72 -24.03 -9.81
C GLU A 32 3.28 -24.04 -11.28
N LYS A 33 2.38 -24.96 -11.65
CA LYS A 33 1.82 -25.03 -12.99
C LYS A 33 1.01 -23.79 -13.37
N ASN A 34 0.23 -23.24 -12.44
CA ASN A 34 -0.51 -21.99 -12.66
C ASN A 34 0.44 -20.80 -12.82
N LEU A 35 1.50 -20.71 -12.00
CA LEU A 35 2.52 -19.66 -12.11
C LEU A 35 3.26 -19.68 -13.44
N HIS A 36 3.57 -20.87 -13.97
CA HIS A 36 4.14 -21.01 -15.32
C HIS A 36 3.17 -20.63 -16.45
N ALA A 37 1.87 -20.73 -16.22
CA ALA A 37 0.85 -20.38 -17.21
C ALA A 37 0.51 -18.88 -17.21
N ILE A 38 0.91 -18.14 -16.17
CA ILE A 38 0.67 -16.70 -16.05
C ILE A 38 1.71 -15.94 -16.87
N ASP A 39 1.27 -14.92 -17.59
CA ASP A 39 2.12 -14.11 -18.45
C ASP A 39 3.15 -13.30 -17.64
N ASN A 40 4.39 -13.22 -18.14
CA ASN A 40 5.51 -12.48 -17.52
C ASN A 40 5.23 -10.97 -17.40
N TYR A 41 4.23 -10.43 -18.11
CA TYR A 41 3.80 -9.04 -17.93
C TYR A 41 3.13 -8.78 -16.57
N LEU A 42 2.77 -9.82 -15.81
CA LEU A 42 2.15 -9.73 -14.49
C LEU A 42 3.16 -9.92 -13.32
N MET A 43 4.47 -9.97 -13.61
CA MET A 43 5.52 -10.02 -12.57
C MET A 43 5.39 -8.86 -11.58
N GLY A 44 5.56 -9.14 -10.29
CA GLY A 44 5.39 -8.21 -9.18
C GLY A 44 3.94 -8.04 -8.72
N SER A 45 2.98 -8.74 -9.34
CA SER A 45 1.59 -8.73 -8.90
C SER A 45 1.40 -9.52 -7.61
N PHE A 46 0.37 -9.13 -6.87
CA PHE A 46 -0.07 -9.83 -5.67
C PHE A 46 -1.00 -11.00 -6.03
N ILE A 47 -0.77 -12.15 -5.39
CA ILE A 47 -1.57 -13.37 -5.57
C ILE A 47 -2.23 -13.76 -4.24
N SER A 48 -3.54 -13.98 -4.31
CA SER A 48 -4.32 -14.61 -3.27
C SER A 48 -4.53 -16.09 -3.59
N ILE A 49 -4.47 -16.95 -2.59
CA ILE A 49 -4.60 -18.40 -2.78
C ILE A 49 -5.86 -18.88 -2.07
N ASP A 50 -6.82 -19.43 -2.82
CA ASP A 50 -8.01 -20.05 -2.25
C ASP A 50 -7.77 -21.54 -2.02
N VAL A 51 -7.77 -21.97 -0.76
CA VAL A 51 -7.62 -23.39 -0.38
C VAL A 51 -8.94 -24.01 0.07
N GLY A 52 -10.05 -23.28 -0.05
CA GLY A 52 -11.37 -23.69 0.40
C GLY A 52 -11.42 -23.77 1.92
N SER A 53 -11.90 -24.87 2.48
CA SER A 53 -12.01 -25.07 3.93
C SER A 53 -10.76 -25.71 4.57
N LYS A 54 -9.65 -25.82 3.85
CA LYS A 54 -8.49 -26.62 4.26
C LYS A 54 -7.57 -25.85 5.20
N SER A 55 -7.01 -26.55 6.18
CA SER A 55 -6.02 -25.98 7.10
C SER A 55 -4.62 -26.02 6.47
N ILE A 56 -3.99 -24.87 6.31
CA ILE A 56 -2.60 -24.74 5.87
C ILE A 56 -1.74 -24.43 7.10
N SER A 57 -0.70 -25.23 7.31
CA SER A 57 0.26 -24.96 8.38
C SER A 57 1.20 -23.80 8.02
N GLU A 58 1.77 -23.16 9.03
CA GLU A 58 2.79 -22.11 8.89
C GLU A 58 3.97 -22.50 7.98
N ARG A 59 4.37 -23.78 7.99
CA ARG A 59 5.46 -24.28 7.13
C ARG A 59 5.03 -24.36 5.67
N GLN A 60 3.81 -24.84 5.44
CA GLN A 60 3.21 -24.97 4.11
C GLN A 60 2.95 -23.59 3.50
N LEU A 61 2.49 -22.63 4.30
CA LEU A 61 2.29 -21.25 3.88
C LEU A 61 3.61 -20.62 3.42
N ARG A 62 4.66 -20.70 4.25
CA ARG A 62 6.01 -20.22 3.88
C ARG A 62 6.51 -20.86 2.58
N GLU A 63 6.28 -22.15 2.40
CA GLU A 63 6.67 -22.83 1.16
C GLU A 63 5.89 -22.31 -0.07
N MET A 64 4.61 -21.97 0.08
CA MET A 64 3.84 -21.32 -0.99
C MET A 64 4.31 -19.88 -1.27
N GLU A 65 4.66 -19.13 -0.22
CA GLU A 65 5.26 -17.79 -0.35
C GLU A 65 6.59 -17.84 -1.09
N ASP A 66 7.47 -18.78 -0.75
CA ASP A 66 8.76 -18.97 -1.41
C ASP A 66 8.56 -19.29 -2.90
N ILE A 67 7.62 -20.18 -3.23
CA ILE A 67 7.29 -20.52 -4.63
C ILE A 67 6.80 -19.28 -5.39
N LEU A 68 5.92 -18.48 -4.79
CA LEU A 68 5.43 -17.24 -5.41
C LEU A 68 6.57 -16.26 -5.67
N LEU A 69 7.45 -16.06 -4.69
CA LEU A 69 8.59 -15.15 -4.80
C LEU A 69 9.62 -15.61 -5.84
N ASP A 70 9.91 -16.91 -5.90
CA ASP A 70 10.80 -17.50 -6.91
C ASP A 70 10.26 -17.30 -8.33
N HIS A 71 8.94 -17.25 -8.47
CA HIS A 71 8.26 -16.94 -9.71
C HIS A 71 7.95 -15.45 -9.88
N GLY A 72 8.46 -14.56 -9.02
CA GLY A 72 8.33 -13.11 -9.17
C GLY A 72 6.96 -12.53 -8.79
N PHE A 73 6.17 -13.22 -7.96
CA PHE A 73 4.89 -12.75 -7.42
C PHE A 73 4.97 -12.52 -5.92
N HIS A 74 4.07 -11.68 -5.38
CA HIS A 74 3.96 -11.43 -3.95
C HIS A 74 2.73 -12.12 -3.37
N PHE A 75 2.88 -12.82 -2.26
CA PHE A 75 1.74 -13.37 -1.53
C PHE A 75 0.93 -12.25 -0.89
N LYS A 76 -0.40 -12.26 -1.07
CA LYS A 76 -1.33 -11.30 -0.46
C LYS A 76 -1.99 -11.90 0.78
N ASP A 77 -2.78 -12.94 0.58
CA ASP A 77 -3.54 -13.63 1.61
C ASP A 77 -4.00 -15.03 1.18
N LEU A 78 -4.43 -15.80 2.17
CA LEU A 78 -5.02 -17.11 2.00
C LEU A 78 -6.54 -17.00 2.16
N ILE A 79 -7.28 -17.32 1.12
CA ILE A 79 -8.74 -17.37 1.16
C ILE A 79 -9.12 -18.73 1.75
N ASN A 80 -9.76 -18.71 2.92
CA ASN A 80 -10.33 -19.88 3.56
C ASN A 80 -11.82 -19.64 3.83
N ASN A 81 -12.67 -20.47 3.23
CA ASN A 81 -14.13 -20.37 3.31
C ASN A 81 -14.69 -20.70 4.71
N HIS A 82 -13.83 -20.91 5.72
CA HIS A 82 -14.24 -20.96 7.13
C HIS A 82 -14.52 -19.60 7.79
N SER A 83 -14.55 -18.49 7.04
CA SER A 83 -14.67 -17.14 7.62
C SER A 83 -15.99 -16.44 7.29
N ALA A 84 -17.11 -17.15 7.30
CA ALA A 84 -18.39 -16.53 7.60
C ALA A 84 -18.54 -16.47 9.13
N GLN A 85 -18.25 -15.30 9.69
CA GLN A 85 -18.22 -14.94 11.12
C GLN A 85 -16.88 -15.14 11.84
N GLY A 86 -16.33 -14.03 12.34
CA GLY A 86 -15.27 -14.06 13.34
C GLY A 86 -13.95 -13.54 12.82
N GLN A 87 -13.79 -12.21 12.88
CA GLN A 87 -12.50 -11.60 13.11
C GLN A 87 -11.80 -12.37 14.24
N ASN A 88 -10.74 -13.11 13.92
CA ASN A 88 -9.72 -13.45 14.89
C ASN A 88 -8.38 -12.92 14.37
N ARG A 89 -8.35 -11.62 14.10
CA ARG A 89 -7.12 -10.85 14.20
C ARG A 89 -6.73 -10.93 15.67
N ILE A 90 -5.60 -11.55 15.95
CA ILE A 90 -4.97 -11.59 17.26
C ILE A 90 -5.04 -10.18 17.85
N SER A 91 -5.89 -10.01 18.87
CA SER A 91 -6.07 -8.74 19.57
C SER A 91 -4.85 -8.54 20.47
N ILE A 92 -3.78 -7.98 19.91
CA ILE A 92 -2.68 -7.45 20.71
C ILE A 92 -3.23 -6.25 21.48
N ASN A 93 -3.10 -6.30 22.80
CA ASN A 93 -3.65 -5.35 23.77
C ASN A 93 -3.49 -3.88 23.32
N LYS A 94 -4.65 -3.24 23.13
CA LYS A 94 -4.83 -1.82 22.79
C LYS A 94 -4.34 -0.92 23.92
N ASN A 95 -3.20 -0.28 23.72
CA ASN A 95 -2.89 0.98 24.38
C ASN A 95 -2.87 2.09 23.31
N ASN A 96 -3.94 2.89 23.24
CA ASN A 96 -4.04 4.23 22.64
C ASN A 96 -3.41 4.53 21.26
N ALA A 97 -3.23 3.55 20.38
CA ALA A 97 -3.00 3.83 18.96
C ALA A 97 -4.33 3.69 18.21
N GLU A 98 -4.80 4.78 17.59
CA GLU A 98 -5.81 4.72 16.54
C GLU A 98 -5.18 3.99 15.34
N ILE A 99 -5.17 2.66 15.38
CA ILE A 99 -4.71 1.82 14.26
C ILE A 99 -5.74 2.00 13.15
N LEU A 100 -5.40 2.80 12.13
CA LEU A 100 -6.18 2.94 10.90
C LEU A 100 -6.28 1.56 10.23
N ASP A 101 -7.51 1.08 10.04
CA ASP A 101 -7.77 -0.25 9.52
C ASP A 101 -7.32 -0.37 8.04
N SER A 102 -6.53 -1.41 7.78
CA SER A 102 -6.31 -2.09 6.48
C SER A 102 -6.15 -1.26 5.19
N ALA A 103 -5.46 -0.12 5.20
CA ALA A 103 -5.00 0.51 3.95
C ALA A 103 -3.62 -0.03 3.55
N ASP A 104 -3.52 -0.70 2.39
CA ASP A 104 -2.26 -1.19 1.81
C ASP A 104 -1.20 -0.10 1.84
N THR A 105 -0.06 -0.38 2.49
CA THR A 105 0.99 0.63 2.68
C THR A 105 2.20 0.28 1.84
N VAL A 106 2.53 1.15 0.88
CA VAL A 106 3.73 1.01 0.05
C VAL A 106 4.90 1.72 0.71
N LEU A 107 6.01 1.00 0.88
CA LEU A 107 7.28 1.54 1.36
C LEU A 107 8.24 1.77 0.18
N ILE A 108 8.75 2.99 0.06
CA ILE A 108 9.70 3.39 -0.99
C ILE A 108 11.03 3.78 -0.35
N CYS A 109 12.05 2.93 -0.52
CA CYS A 109 13.38 3.14 0.06
C CYS A 109 14.34 3.86 -0.90
N ARG A 110 13.90 4.99 -1.48
CA ARG A 110 14.71 5.80 -2.39
C ARG A 110 14.18 7.23 -2.54
N ASN A 111 15.05 8.12 -3.01
CA ASN A 111 14.64 9.45 -3.44
C ASN A 111 13.80 9.40 -4.73
N LEU A 112 12.77 10.23 -4.81
CA LEU A 112 11.98 10.47 -6.02
C LEU A 112 12.49 11.71 -6.75
N ARG A 113 12.71 11.59 -8.05
CA ARG A 113 13.30 12.63 -8.90
C ARG A 113 12.29 13.23 -9.88
N SER A 114 12.63 14.37 -10.49
CA SER A 114 11.79 15.03 -11.48
C SER A 114 11.31 14.06 -12.58
N GLY A 115 10.04 14.17 -12.93
CA GLY A 115 9.37 13.30 -13.91
C GLY A 115 8.85 11.98 -13.35
N GLN A 116 9.27 11.58 -12.14
CA GLN A 116 8.75 10.35 -11.52
C GLN A 116 7.39 10.61 -10.88
N LYS A 117 6.41 9.75 -11.20
CA LYS A 117 5.07 9.77 -10.62
C LYS A 117 4.80 8.42 -9.98
N ILE A 118 4.46 8.42 -8.69
CA ILE A 118 4.14 7.21 -7.95
C ILE A 118 2.70 7.32 -7.44
N PHE A 119 1.95 6.24 -7.64
CA PHE A 119 0.56 6.13 -7.21
C PHE A 119 0.40 4.88 -6.33
N ASN A 120 -0.36 5.00 -5.24
CA ASN A 120 -0.85 3.87 -4.45
C ASN A 120 -2.30 4.13 -3.99
N LYS A 121 -3.14 3.10 -3.92
CA LYS A 121 -4.52 3.25 -3.40
C LYS A 121 -4.60 3.40 -1.88
N GLY A 122 -3.65 2.82 -1.14
CA GLY A 122 -3.58 2.98 0.31
C GLY A 122 -2.57 4.04 0.75
N ASN A 123 -1.83 3.78 1.82
CA ASN A 123 -0.85 4.73 2.37
C ASN A 123 0.50 4.63 1.64
N MET A 124 1.32 5.67 1.74
CA MET A 124 2.68 5.64 1.21
C MET A 124 3.69 6.16 2.23
N VAL A 125 4.76 5.39 2.43
CA VAL A 125 5.92 5.78 3.24
C VAL A 125 7.13 5.88 2.31
N ILE A 126 7.81 7.02 2.34
CA ILE A 126 9.01 7.28 1.54
C ILE A 126 10.18 7.47 2.50
N LEU A 127 11.16 6.56 2.46
CA LEU A 127 12.45 6.71 3.13
C LEU A 127 13.42 7.42 2.18
N GLY A 128 13.23 8.73 2.06
CA GLY A 128 14.00 9.59 1.17
C GLY A 128 13.28 10.90 0.86
N ASP A 129 13.85 11.64 -0.09
CA ASP A 129 13.34 12.92 -0.56
C ASP A 129 12.36 12.76 -1.72
N VAL A 130 11.37 13.65 -1.79
CA VAL A 130 10.54 13.87 -2.98
C VAL A 130 10.98 15.17 -3.61
N ASN A 131 11.75 15.11 -4.70
CA ASN A 131 12.34 16.30 -5.32
C ASN A 131 11.35 17.09 -6.19
N PRO A 132 11.64 18.35 -6.53
CA PRO A 132 10.84 19.11 -7.49
C PRO A 132 10.61 18.34 -8.79
N GLY A 133 9.38 18.40 -9.30
CA GLY A 133 8.96 17.66 -10.49
C GLY A 133 8.63 16.17 -10.25
N ALA A 134 8.85 15.65 -9.04
CA ALA A 134 8.31 14.34 -8.65
C ALA A 134 6.87 14.50 -8.12
N GLU A 135 6.04 13.48 -8.34
CA GLU A 135 4.65 13.44 -7.89
C GLU A 135 4.39 12.17 -7.07
N VAL A 136 3.82 12.35 -5.89
CA VAL A 136 3.38 11.27 -5.01
C VAL A 136 1.88 11.36 -4.80
N ILE A 137 1.17 10.28 -5.14
CA ILE A 137 -0.29 10.21 -5.04
C ILE A 137 -0.66 8.97 -4.22
N ALA A 138 -1.37 9.18 -3.12
CA ALA A 138 -1.85 8.12 -2.24
C ALA A 138 -3.36 8.27 -2.02
N GLY A 139 -4.09 7.17 -2.08
CA GLY A 139 -5.50 7.16 -1.67
C GLY A 139 -5.68 7.30 -0.16
N GLY A 140 -4.68 6.92 0.63
CA GLY A 140 -4.59 7.16 2.07
C GLY A 140 -3.56 8.24 2.43
N ASN A 141 -2.81 8.00 3.51
CA ASN A 141 -1.83 8.93 4.08
C ASN A 141 -0.49 8.90 3.35
N ILE A 142 0.27 9.99 3.43
CA ILE A 142 1.65 10.08 2.93
C ILE A 142 2.60 10.44 4.08
N LEU A 143 3.65 9.66 4.27
CA LEU A 143 4.76 9.96 5.16
C LEU A 143 6.07 10.03 4.37
N VAL A 144 6.76 11.17 4.44
CA VAL A 144 8.08 11.36 3.83
C VAL A 144 9.12 11.50 4.94
N MET A 145 9.94 10.48 5.13
CA MET A 145 11.10 10.51 6.01
C MET A 145 12.28 11.22 5.33
N GLY A 146 12.06 12.48 4.97
CA GLY A 146 12.97 13.32 4.19
C GLY A 146 12.36 14.68 3.84
N ALA A 147 12.88 15.33 2.81
CA ALA A 147 12.36 16.59 2.30
C ALA A 147 11.30 16.36 1.21
N LEU A 148 10.10 16.89 1.42
CA LEU A 148 9.02 16.93 0.43
C LEU A 148 9.06 18.26 -0.33
N ARG A 149 9.67 18.25 -1.51
CA ARG A 149 9.84 19.41 -2.42
C ARG A 149 9.03 19.33 -3.71
N GLY A 150 8.53 18.13 -4.05
CA GLY A 150 7.65 17.90 -5.20
C GLY A 150 6.17 18.13 -4.87
N LEU A 151 5.32 17.42 -5.62
CA LEU A 151 3.87 17.38 -5.39
C LEU A 151 3.51 16.15 -4.55
N ALA A 152 2.64 16.34 -3.56
CA ALA A 152 2.01 15.25 -2.83
C ALA A 152 0.49 15.39 -2.82
N HIS A 153 -0.22 14.29 -3.08
CA HIS A 153 -1.67 14.19 -3.06
C HIS A 153 -2.09 12.99 -2.20
N ALA A 154 -2.48 13.26 -0.95
CA ALA A 154 -3.05 12.26 -0.05
C ALA A 154 -4.58 12.24 -0.14
N GLY A 155 -5.22 11.16 0.29
CA GLY A 155 -6.67 11.06 0.22
C GLY A 155 -7.20 11.13 -1.21
N ALA A 156 -6.41 10.74 -2.22
CA ALA A 156 -6.71 11.00 -3.63
C ALA A 156 -8.04 10.37 -4.11
N LEU A 157 -8.56 9.40 -3.35
CA LEU A 157 -9.85 8.75 -3.58
C LEU A 157 -11.01 9.40 -2.81
N GLY A 158 -10.80 10.58 -2.23
CA GLY A 158 -11.81 11.37 -1.53
C GLY A 158 -11.72 11.37 0.00
N ASP A 159 -10.66 10.80 0.59
CA ASP A 159 -10.50 10.81 2.05
C ASP A 159 -9.97 12.17 2.56
N GLU A 160 -10.87 13.01 3.05
CA GLU A 160 -10.54 14.29 3.67
C GLU A 160 -9.84 14.17 5.04
N LYS A 161 -9.81 12.98 5.64
CA LYS A 161 -9.08 12.72 6.89
C LYS A 161 -7.63 12.36 6.66
N ALA A 162 -7.23 12.13 5.41
CA ALA A 162 -5.86 11.79 5.07
C ALA A 162 -4.89 12.92 5.45
N ILE A 163 -3.68 12.51 5.81
CA ILE A 163 -2.62 13.43 6.23
C ILE A 163 -1.38 13.29 5.35
N ILE A 164 -0.60 14.37 5.27
CA ILE A 164 0.74 14.37 4.67
C ILE A 164 1.72 14.83 5.73
N ALA A 165 2.66 13.97 6.11
CA ALA A 165 3.73 14.30 7.05
C ALA A 165 5.08 14.24 6.34
N ALA A 166 5.96 15.17 6.66
CA ALA A 166 7.34 15.15 6.18
C ALA A 166 8.31 15.67 7.24
N PHE A 167 9.57 15.20 7.20
CA PHE A 167 10.61 15.80 8.04
C PHE A 167 10.86 17.27 7.68
N ARG A 168 10.80 17.61 6.38
CA ARG A 168 10.80 18.97 5.86
C ARG A 168 9.72 19.12 4.80
N LEU A 169 8.78 20.03 5.01
CA LEU A 169 7.65 20.25 4.11
C LEU A 169 7.88 21.55 3.32
N SER A 170 8.43 21.43 2.11
CA SER A 170 8.63 22.55 1.18
C SER A 170 8.07 22.24 -0.22
N PRO A 171 6.82 21.76 -0.33
CA PRO A 171 6.28 21.19 -1.54
C PRO A 171 5.99 22.27 -2.57
N THR A 172 6.12 21.97 -3.87
CA THR A 172 5.55 22.82 -4.91
C THR A 172 4.04 22.89 -4.81
N GLN A 173 3.42 21.80 -4.36
CA GLN A 173 1.97 21.68 -4.18
C GLN A 173 1.61 20.56 -3.22
N LEU A 174 0.62 20.80 -2.36
CA LEU A 174 -0.06 19.74 -1.61
C LEU A 174 -1.52 19.62 -2.05
N ARG A 175 -2.03 18.40 -1.99
CA ARG A 175 -3.44 18.08 -2.11
C ARG A 175 -3.85 17.08 -1.04
N ILE A 176 -5.02 17.29 -0.45
CA ILE A 176 -5.68 16.32 0.43
C ILE A 176 -7.12 16.23 -0.05
N ALA A 177 -7.54 15.05 -0.50
CA ALA A 177 -8.81 14.88 -1.23
C ALA A 177 -8.94 15.89 -2.38
N ASN A 178 -9.97 16.71 -2.38
CA ASN A 178 -10.25 17.79 -3.33
C ASN A 178 -9.63 19.15 -2.91
N HIS A 179 -8.98 19.25 -1.75
CA HIS A 179 -8.37 20.48 -1.27
C HIS A 179 -6.94 20.62 -1.78
N ILE A 180 -6.59 21.83 -2.23
CA ILE A 180 -5.28 22.18 -2.77
C ILE A 180 -4.68 23.31 -1.94
N THR A 181 -3.37 23.22 -1.66
CA THR A 181 -2.60 24.35 -1.15
C THR A 181 -1.24 24.43 -1.85
N ARG A 182 -0.70 25.65 -1.89
CA ARG A 182 0.62 25.97 -2.41
C ARG A 182 1.34 26.85 -1.38
N PRO A 183 2.67 26.81 -1.33
CA PRO A 183 3.43 27.76 -0.54
C PRO A 183 3.04 29.21 -0.92
N PRO A 184 3.03 30.15 0.04
CA PRO A 184 2.93 31.58 -0.28
C PRO A 184 4.02 32.01 -1.25
N ASP A 185 3.73 33.02 -2.08
CA ASP A 185 4.73 33.63 -2.95
C ASP A 185 5.74 34.41 -2.10
N GLY A 186 6.99 33.94 -2.03
CA GLY A 186 8.08 34.59 -1.28
C GLY A 186 8.42 33.95 0.07
N GLU A 187 9.71 34.05 0.41
CA GLU A 187 10.42 33.47 1.57
C GLU A 187 10.16 31.98 1.88
N SER A 188 11.10 31.12 1.49
CA SER A 188 11.16 29.75 2.00
C SER A 188 11.62 29.76 3.46
N ILE A 189 10.68 29.69 4.39
CA ILE A 189 11.02 29.46 5.79
C ILE A 189 11.55 28.04 5.90
N VAL A 190 12.85 27.88 6.13
CA VAL A 190 13.45 26.56 6.37
C VAL A 190 13.08 26.13 7.79
N VAL A 191 12.03 25.33 7.91
CA VAL A 191 11.63 24.72 9.19
C VAL A 191 12.43 23.42 9.37
N ASN A 192 13.23 23.35 10.44
CA ASN A 192 14.04 22.17 10.76
C ASN A 192 13.32 21.14 11.65
N ASN A 193 11.99 21.22 11.74
CA ASN A 193 11.17 20.30 12.52
C ASN A 193 10.20 19.58 11.59
N PRO A 194 9.82 18.32 11.90
CA PRO A 194 8.78 17.63 11.17
C PRO A 194 7.45 18.40 11.19
N GLU A 195 6.74 18.34 10.08
CA GLU A 195 5.48 19.04 9.87
C GLU A 195 4.40 18.09 9.36
N LEU A 196 3.15 18.42 9.68
CA LEU A 196 1.96 17.68 9.31
C LEU A 196 0.98 18.62 8.58
N ALA A 197 0.64 18.27 7.35
CA ALA A 197 -0.47 18.88 6.63
C ALA A 197 -1.74 18.03 6.80
N LYS A 198 -2.85 18.69 7.12
CA LYS A 198 -4.19 18.08 7.24
C LYS A 198 -5.28 19.09 6.93
N ILE A 199 -6.51 18.63 6.73
CA ILE A 199 -7.65 19.51 6.57
C ILE A 199 -8.16 19.96 7.95
N ARG A 200 -8.34 21.27 8.13
CA ARG A 200 -9.15 21.86 9.21
C ARG A 200 -10.04 22.95 8.63
N ALA A 201 -11.33 22.89 8.96
CA ALA A 201 -12.33 23.86 8.50
C ALA A 201 -12.29 24.08 6.97
N GLY A 202 -12.15 23.00 6.19
CA GLY A 202 -12.14 23.03 4.72
C GLY A 202 -10.87 23.63 4.09
N LYS A 203 -9.80 23.83 4.86
CA LYS A 203 -8.50 24.32 4.36
C LYS A 203 -7.40 23.36 4.77
N VAL A 204 -6.40 23.19 3.91
CA VAL A 204 -5.17 22.48 4.27
C VAL A 204 -4.36 23.40 5.19
N VAL A 205 -4.12 22.94 6.41
CA VAL A 205 -3.29 23.62 7.42
C VAL A 205 -2.04 22.80 7.67
N ILE A 206 -0.92 23.49 7.89
CA ILE A 206 0.36 22.87 8.24
C ILE A 206 0.64 23.19 9.71
N GLU A 207 0.88 22.16 10.51
CA GLU A 207 1.25 22.28 11.92
C GLU A 207 2.56 21.53 12.20
N LYS A 208 3.31 21.98 13.21
CA LYS A 208 4.48 21.24 13.69
C LYS A 208 4.03 19.88 14.23
N LEU A 209 4.65 18.82 13.75
CA LEU A 209 4.43 17.48 14.28
C LEU A 209 5.16 17.38 15.62
N LYS A 210 4.40 17.15 16.69
CA LYS A 210 4.94 16.93 18.04
C LYS A 210 5.21 15.43 18.19
N ILE A 211 6.48 15.06 18.18
CA ILE A 211 7.00 13.72 18.45
C ILE A 211 7.97 13.76 19.61
#